data_AF-E5R2M2-F1
#
_entry.id   AF-E5R2M2-F1
#
_cell.length_a   1.000
_cell.length_b   1.000
_cell.length_c   1.000
_cell.angle_alpha   90.00
_cell.angle_beta   90.00
_cell.angle_gamma   90.00
#
_symmetry.space_group_name_H-M   'P 1'
#
loop_
_entity.id
_entity.type
_entity.pdbx_description
1 polymer ?
#
loop_
_entity_poly.entity_id
_entity_poly.type
_entity_poly.pdbx_seq_one_letter_code
_entity_poly.pdbx_strand_id
1 'polypeptide(L)'
;MKYLVLTGGVALLAFIFLVPLIICWSSKTDGKAQKSQLCNSVHLLIVLGSGGHTEEMLSMLRHAELDPGVYVRRTYIVGSGDSFSARKAREYEKSIESSGQTSKDESGNSNYTIITVPRARKVHQSFLTAPLSTLQCFGFCMLVLMGRHPDQLTLTASSSSAPPGYPDIILTNGPSTGVCVVVAARLLRLFDQLVCRILPQAGSDIPPTLSKSTPKLATSSIPKSRSYSELRAQRRGTRRYLRTIFIESWARVTTVSLSGKILFPLVDRFLVQWEGLSGYSGWFGFGRKAEYVGTLLS
;
A
#
# COMPACT_ATOMS: atom_id res chain seq x y z
N MET A 1 -21.45 18.94 -34.92
CA MET A 1 -20.36 19.35 -33.99
C MET A 1 -20.87 19.83 -32.62
N LYS A 2 -21.95 20.64 -32.51
CA LYS A 2 -22.46 21.14 -31.21
C LYS A 2 -22.85 20.04 -30.20
N TYR A 3 -23.47 18.96 -30.66
CA TYR A 3 -23.86 17.83 -29.79
C TYR A 3 -22.68 17.03 -29.23
N LEU A 4 -21.57 16.91 -29.97
CA LEU A 4 -20.37 16.18 -29.51
C LEU A 4 -19.63 16.94 -28.40
N VAL A 5 -19.60 18.28 -28.49
CA VAL A 5 -19.03 19.14 -27.45
C VAL A 5 -19.91 19.13 -26.20
N LEU A 6 -21.24 19.11 -26.37
CA LEU A 6 -22.19 19.07 -25.25
C LEU A 6 -22.17 17.72 -24.53
N THR A 7 -22.20 16.59 -25.24
CA THR A 7 -22.12 15.26 -24.63
C THR A 7 -20.77 15.00 -24.00
N GLY A 8 -19.68 15.45 -24.64
CA GLY A 8 -18.33 15.42 -24.07
C GLY A 8 -18.22 16.25 -22.79
N GLY A 9 -18.82 17.44 -22.75
CA GLY A 9 -18.86 18.31 -21.58
C GLY A 9 -19.66 17.71 -20.41
N VAL A 10 -20.82 17.11 -20.68
CA VAL A 10 -21.64 16.44 -19.65
C VAL A 10 -20.94 15.19 -19.11
N ALA A 11 -20.29 14.39 -19.96
CA ALA A 11 -19.50 13.24 -19.51
C ALA A 11 -18.28 13.65 -18.68
N LEU A 12 -17.61 14.75 -19.05
CA LEU A 12 -16.49 15.31 -18.30
C LEU A 12 -16.96 15.82 -16.93
N LEU A 13 -18.08 16.55 -16.87
CA LEU A 13 -18.66 17.03 -15.61
C LEU A 13 -19.15 15.86 -14.74
N ALA A 14 -19.82 14.87 -15.31
CA ALA A 14 -20.19 13.66 -14.60
C ALA A 14 -18.94 12.93 -14.08
N PHE A 15 -17.87 12.81 -14.85
CA PHE A 15 -16.61 12.24 -14.36
C PHE A 15 -16.02 13.08 -13.20
N ILE A 16 -16.02 14.41 -13.33
CA ILE A 16 -15.51 15.34 -12.30
C ILE A 16 -16.32 15.26 -11.00
N PHE A 17 -17.64 15.06 -11.04
CA PHE A 17 -18.49 15.05 -9.84
C PHE A 17 -18.76 13.64 -9.29
N LEU A 18 -18.93 12.65 -10.18
CA LEU A 18 -19.36 11.30 -9.84
C LEU A 18 -18.17 10.43 -9.41
N VAL A 19 -16.96 10.68 -9.92
CA VAL A 19 -15.74 9.98 -9.48
C VAL A 19 -15.35 10.35 -8.05
N PRO A 20 -15.31 11.63 -7.62
CA PRO A 20 -15.10 11.97 -6.20
C PRO A 20 -16.18 11.43 -5.27
N LEU A 21 -17.44 11.38 -5.72
CA LEU A 21 -18.53 10.77 -4.96
C LEU A 21 -18.34 9.24 -4.81
N ILE A 22 -17.95 8.54 -5.87
CA ILE A 22 -17.60 7.10 -5.81
C ILE A 22 -16.37 6.88 -4.93
N ILE A 23 -15.34 7.72 -5.05
CA ILE A 23 -14.13 7.69 -4.20
C ILE A 23 -14.52 7.87 -2.73
N CYS A 24 -15.38 8.85 -2.42
CA CYS A 24 -15.81 9.11 -1.05
C CYS A 24 -16.70 7.98 -0.49
N TRP A 25 -17.58 7.41 -1.31
CA TRP A 25 -18.44 6.31 -0.89
C TRP A 25 -17.64 5.02 -0.65
N SER A 26 -16.68 4.75 -1.52
CA SER A 26 -15.74 3.63 -1.42
C SER A 26 -14.91 3.71 -0.12
N SER A 27 -14.40 4.89 0.25
CA SER A 27 -13.61 5.07 1.49
C SER A 27 -14.40 4.78 2.77
N LYS A 28 -15.72 5.01 2.81
CA LYS A 28 -16.56 4.67 3.97
C LYS A 28 -16.75 3.16 4.15
N THR A 29 -16.68 2.36 3.08
CA THR A 29 -16.87 0.91 3.15
C THR A 29 -15.66 0.15 3.73
N ASP A 30 -14.47 0.75 3.67
CA ASP A 30 -13.22 0.08 4.07
C ASP A 30 -12.99 0.00 5.58
N GLY A 31 -13.54 0.95 6.36
CA GLY A 31 -13.35 0.98 7.82
C GLY A 31 -14.01 -0.19 8.56
N LYS A 32 -15.06 -0.80 7.99
CA LYS A 32 -15.74 -1.95 8.61
C LYS A 32 -15.08 -3.30 8.28
N ALA A 33 -14.44 -3.44 7.11
CA ALA A 33 -13.82 -4.70 6.66
C ALA A 33 -12.50 -5.03 7.38
N GLN A 34 -11.88 -4.05 8.06
CA GLN A 34 -10.62 -4.23 8.77
C GLN A 34 -10.76 -5.11 10.04
N LYS A 35 -11.96 -5.21 10.62
CA LYS A 35 -12.13 -5.86 11.93
C LYS A 35 -12.16 -7.39 11.86
N SER A 36 -12.17 -8.00 10.66
CA SER A 36 -12.47 -9.44 10.49
C SER A 36 -11.32 -10.29 9.95
N GLN A 37 -10.10 -9.78 9.80
CA GLN A 37 -8.99 -10.55 9.21
C GLN A 37 -7.89 -10.80 10.25
N LEU A 38 -8.12 -11.80 11.12
CA LEU A 38 -7.04 -12.53 11.80
C LEU A 38 -6.34 -13.43 10.76
N CYS A 39 -5.43 -12.88 9.96
CA CYS A 39 -4.44 -13.68 9.25
C CYS A 39 -3.05 -13.12 9.56
N ASN A 40 -2.23 -13.96 10.19
CA ASN A 40 -1.04 -13.58 10.97
C ASN A 40 0.17 -13.10 10.14
N SER A 41 -0.02 -12.69 8.88
CA SER A 41 1.08 -12.26 8.01
C SER A 41 0.62 -11.18 7.02
N VAL A 42 1.21 -10.00 7.12
CA VAL A 42 0.91 -8.80 6.36
C VAL A 42 2.05 -8.53 5.38
N HIS A 43 1.72 -8.33 4.10
CA HIS A 43 2.69 -7.88 3.11
C HIS A 43 2.76 -6.36 3.11
N LEU A 44 3.87 -5.82 3.60
CA LEU A 44 4.14 -4.38 3.67
C LEU A 44 4.92 -3.90 2.44
N LEU A 45 4.38 -2.89 1.74
CA LEU A 45 5.04 -2.17 0.65
C LEU A 45 5.47 -0.79 1.15
N ILE A 46 6.75 -0.47 1.05
CA ILE A 46 7.34 0.79 1.47
C ILE A 46 7.88 1.52 0.24
N VAL A 47 7.42 2.75 0.01
CA VAL A 47 7.95 3.60 -1.06
C VAL A 47 9.01 4.52 -0.47
N LEU A 48 10.26 4.34 -0.92
CA LEU A 48 11.39 5.16 -0.51
C LEU A 48 11.53 6.37 -1.44
N GLY A 49 11.54 7.58 -0.87
CA GLY A 49 11.80 8.82 -1.60
C GLY A 49 13.28 9.19 -1.58
N SER A 50 13.84 9.71 -2.67
CA SER A 50 15.30 9.93 -2.73
C SER A 50 15.84 10.90 -1.67
N GLY A 51 17.03 10.61 -1.15
CA GLY A 51 17.76 11.48 -0.21
C GLY A 51 17.15 11.46 1.19
N GLY A 52 16.86 12.65 1.75
CA GLY A 52 16.36 12.79 3.13
C GLY A 52 15.02 12.08 3.40
N HIS A 53 14.16 11.93 2.39
CA HIS A 53 12.91 11.18 2.53
C HIS A 53 13.15 9.69 2.84
N THR A 54 14.19 9.06 2.27
CA THR A 54 14.53 7.67 2.58
C THR A 54 15.00 7.53 4.03
N GLU A 55 15.88 8.41 4.50
CA GLU A 55 16.35 8.37 5.89
C GLU A 55 15.20 8.60 6.87
N GLU A 56 14.32 9.54 6.55
CA GLU A 56 13.10 9.76 7.34
C GLU A 56 12.24 8.49 7.39
N MET A 57 11.96 7.86 6.24
CA MET A 57 11.15 6.64 6.19
C MET A 57 11.77 5.49 6.97
N LEU A 58 13.07 5.24 6.77
CA LEU A 58 13.78 4.15 7.47
C LEU A 58 13.92 4.43 8.96
N SER A 59 14.08 5.69 9.37
CA SER A 59 14.06 6.06 10.77
C SER A 59 12.70 5.80 11.42
N MET A 60 11.60 6.16 10.75
CA MET A 60 10.26 5.83 11.24
C MET A 60 10.05 4.33 11.37
N LEU A 61 10.53 3.54 10.40
CA LEU A 61 10.43 2.08 10.45
C LEU A 61 11.23 1.47 11.61
N ARG A 62 12.41 2.02 11.93
CA ARG A 62 13.21 1.60 13.10
C ARG A 62 12.45 1.81 14.42
N HIS A 63 11.77 2.94 14.58
CA HIS A 63 11.04 3.27 15.81
C HIS A 63 9.63 2.65 15.86
N ALA A 64 9.05 2.27 14.72
CA ALA A 64 7.72 1.67 14.68
C ALA A 64 7.67 0.22 15.21
N GLU A 65 8.81 -0.38 15.55
CA GLU A 65 8.94 -1.74 16.10
C GLU A 65 8.05 -2.77 15.35
N LEU A 66 8.19 -2.80 14.02
CA LEU A 66 7.40 -3.71 13.18
C LEU A 66 7.76 -5.17 13.50
N ASP A 67 6.87 -5.87 14.22
CA ASP A 67 7.05 -7.29 14.53
C ASP A 67 7.25 -8.10 13.22
N PRO A 68 8.42 -8.72 13.01
CA PRO A 68 8.69 -9.51 11.81
C PRO A 68 7.74 -10.70 11.63
N GLY A 69 7.15 -11.20 12.72
CA GLY A 69 6.14 -12.26 12.66
C GLY A 69 4.84 -11.80 12.01
N VAL A 70 4.48 -10.53 12.19
CA VAL A 70 3.31 -9.90 11.56
C VAL A 70 3.65 -9.40 10.17
N TYR A 71 4.78 -8.70 9.99
CA TYR A 71 5.20 -8.10 8.72
C TYR A 71 6.22 -8.98 7.99
N VAL A 72 5.85 -10.25 7.77
CA VAL A 72 6.75 -11.28 7.21
C VAL A 72 7.34 -10.87 5.88
N ARG A 73 6.52 -10.27 5.00
CA ARG A 73 6.95 -9.91 3.65
C ARG A 73 7.05 -8.40 3.52
N ARG A 74 8.23 -7.92 3.12
CA ARG A 74 8.49 -6.49 2.90
C ARG A 74 8.90 -6.24 1.46
N THR A 75 8.39 -5.18 0.86
CA THR A 75 8.77 -4.79 -0.50
C THR A 75 9.10 -3.30 -0.52
N TYR A 76 10.30 -2.96 -0.96
CA TYR A 76 10.77 -1.59 -1.07
C TYR A 76 10.72 -1.14 -2.52
N ILE A 77 10.02 -0.05 -2.78
CA ILE A 77 10.06 0.63 -4.09
C ILE A 77 11.12 1.71 -4.04
N VAL A 78 12.04 1.67 -4.98
CA VAL A 78 13.12 2.65 -5.13
C VAL A 78 13.09 3.24 -6.54
N GLY A 79 13.35 4.54 -6.66
CA GLY A 79 13.42 5.22 -7.95
C GLY A 79 14.67 4.84 -8.77
N SER A 80 14.56 4.86 -10.09
CA SER A 80 15.68 4.59 -10.98
C SER A 80 16.85 5.55 -10.74
N GLY A 81 18.06 5.01 -10.70
CA GLY A 81 19.28 5.77 -10.37
C GLY A 81 19.40 6.18 -8.89
N ASP A 82 18.58 5.65 -7.99
CA ASP A 82 18.69 5.86 -6.54
C ASP A 82 19.36 4.67 -5.83
N SER A 83 20.65 4.47 -6.10
CA SER A 83 21.44 3.41 -5.47
C SER A 83 21.63 3.62 -3.96
N PHE A 84 21.56 4.88 -3.50
CA PHE A 84 21.63 5.25 -2.10
C PHE A 84 20.46 4.67 -1.32
N SER A 85 19.23 4.91 -1.78
CA SER A 85 18.04 4.40 -1.08
C SER A 85 17.98 2.87 -1.09
N ALA A 86 18.38 2.24 -2.19
CA ALA A 86 18.47 0.77 -2.24
C ALA A 86 19.50 0.20 -1.26
N ARG A 87 20.65 0.86 -1.10
CA ARG A 87 21.67 0.43 -0.13
C ARG A 87 21.17 0.55 1.31
N LYS A 88 20.56 1.67 1.65
CA LYS A 88 20.00 1.94 2.98
C LYS A 88 18.89 0.95 3.35
N ALA A 89 18.04 0.57 2.39
CA ALA A 89 17.04 -0.49 2.61
C ALA A 89 17.69 -1.84 2.96
N ARG A 90 18.77 -2.23 2.28
CA ARG A 90 19.51 -3.48 2.59
C ARG A 90 20.19 -3.43 3.96
N GLU A 91 20.77 -2.29 4.31
CA GLU A 91 21.40 -2.07 5.62
C GLU A 91 20.35 -2.18 6.75
N TYR A 92 19.17 -1.59 6.55
CA TYR A 92 18.05 -1.69 7.48
C TYR A 92 17.58 -3.15 7.67
N GLU A 93 17.38 -3.89 6.59
CA GLU A 93 16.99 -5.31 6.69
C GLU A 93 18.07 -6.17 7.34
N LYS A 94 19.35 -5.91 7.03
CA LYS A 94 20.47 -6.57 7.71
C LYS A 94 20.46 -6.28 9.22
N SER A 95 20.07 -5.07 9.64
CA SER A 95 19.96 -4.70 11.06
C SER A 95 18.80 -5.40 11.77
N ILE A 96 17.70 -5.68 11.07
CA ILE A 96 16.59 -6.50 11.59
C ILE A 96 17.02 -7.96 11.72
N GLU A 97 17.71 -8.49 10.71
CA GLU A 97 18.24 -9.85 10.71
C GLU A 97 19.26 -10.08 11.85
N SER A 98 20.15 -9.12 12.10
CA SER A 98 21.15 -9.22 13.18
C SER A 98 20.54 -9.12 14.59
N SER A 99 19.37 -8.49 14.72
CA SER A 99 18.71 -8.30 16.02
C SER A 99 17.93 -9.54 16.50
N GLY A 100 18.06 -10.68 15.80
CA GLY A 100 17.61 -11.98 16.30
C GLY A 100 16.13 -12.30 16.07
N GLN A 101 15.46 -11.61 15.15
CA GLN A 101 14.00 -11.63 15.02
C GLN A 101 13.49 -12.24 13.69
N THR A 102 14.38 -12.80 12.87
CA THR A 102 14.02 -13.57 11.67
C THR A 102 14.82 -14.87 11.60
N SER A 103 14.13 -15.99 11.78
CA SER A 103 14.61 -17.31 11.40
C SER A 103 14.84 -17.33 9.89
N LYS A 104 16.08 -17.54 9.46
CA LYS A 104 16.37 -17.97 8.09
C LYS A 104 15.58 -19.25 7.85
N ASP A 105 14.62 -19.23 6.94
CA ASP A 105 14.16 -20.48 6.35
C ASP A 105 15.37 -21.14 5.69
N GLU A 106 15.50 -22.46 5.80
CA GLU A 106 16.66 -23.23 5.31
C GLU A 106 16.88 -23.13 3.78
N SER A 107 15.95 -22.51 3.05
CA SER A 107 16.17 -21.97 1.72
C SER A 107 16.50 -20.48 1.86
N GLY A 108 17.75 -20.07 1.65
CA GLY A 108 18.28 -18.71 1.87
C GLY A 108 17.62 -17.55 1.11
N ASN A 109 16.31 -17.40 1.23
CA ASN A 109 15.47 -16.45 0.56
C ASN A 109 15.20 -15.28 1.51
N SER A 110 15.57 -14.06 1.12
CA SER A 110 15.33 -12.89 1.94
C SER A 110 13.83 -12.58 2.02
N ASN A 111 13.33 -12.30 3.23
CA ASN A 111 11.94 -11.90 3.48
C ASN A 111 11.57 -10.53 2.89
N TYR A 112 12.54 -9.84 2.29
CA TYR A 112 12.37 -8.56 1.64
C TYR A 112 12.69 -8.62 0.14
N THR A 113 12.04 -7.74 -0.62
CA THR A 113 12.27 -7.54 -2.06
C THR A 113 12.47 -6.05 -2.34
N ILE A 114 13.47 -5.69 -3.14
CA ILE A 114 13.67 -4.31 -3.60
C ILE A 114 13.31 -4.25 -5.09
N ILE A 115 12.40 -3.36 -5.45
CA ILE A 115 11.92 -3.15 -6.82
C ILE A 115 12.31 -1.76 -7.28
N THR A 116 12.90 -1.69 -8.47
CA THR A 116 13.29 -0.41 -9.07
C THR A 116 12.22 0.07 -10.05
N VAL A 117 11.69 1.28 -9.83
CA VAL A 117 10.72 1.91 -10.75
C VAL A 117 11.31 3.16 -11.40
N PRO A 118 10.94 3.51 -12.64
CA PRO A 118 11.35 4.79 -13.23
C PRO A 118 10.96 5.97 -12.33
N ARG A 119 11.85 6.95 -12.14
CA ARG A 119 11.52 8.18 -11.40
C ARG A 119 10.40 8.95 -12.12
N ALA A 120 9.38 9.38 -11.37
CA ALA A 120 8.27 10.18 -11.90
C ALA A 120 8.74 11.51 -12.52
N ARG A 121 9.74 12.15 -11.90
CA ARG A 121 10.43 13.32 -12.47
C ARG A 121 11.93 13.21 -12.20
N LYS A 122 12.75 13.44 -13.23
CA LYS A 122 14.21 13.50 -13.08
C LYS A 122 14.64 14.90 -12.62
N VAL A 123 15.79 14.97 -11.94
CA VAL A 123 16.40 16.26 -11.58
C VAL A 123 16.78 16.99 -12.87
N HIS A 124 16.54 18.30 -12.95
CA HIS A 124 16.73 19.13 -14.16
C HIS A 124 15.81 18.82 -15.34
N GLN A 125 14.76 18.02 -15.15
CA GLN A 125 13.77 17.79 -16.20
C GLN A 125 12.81 18.98 -16.33
N SER A 126 12.61 19.44 -17.56
CA SER A 126 11.63 20.48 -17.89
C SER A 126 10.22 20.08 -17.44
N PHE A 127 9.44 21.06 -16.96
CA PHE A 127 8.06 20.84 -16.50
C PHE A 127 7.13 20.27 -17.58
N LEU A 128 7.45 20.46 -18.87
CA LEU A 128 6.65 19.96 -19.99
C LEU A 128 6.85 18.46 -20.26
N THR A 129 8.03 17.91 -19.98
CA THR A 129 8.31 16.47 -20.19
C THR A 129 8.05 15.65 -18.92
N ALA A 130 7.97 16.31 -17.77
CA ALA A 130 7.67 15.67 -16.48
C ALA A 130 6.36 14.86 -16.46
N PRO A 131 5.26 15.26 -17.12
CA PRO A 131 4.04 14.45 -17.19
C PRO A 131 4.25 13.09 -17.86
N LEU A 132 5.06 13.02 -18.92
CA LEU A 132 5.33 11.77 -19.63
C LEU A 132 6.12 10.78 -18.78
N SER A 133 7.17 11.25 -18.09
CA SER A 133 7.91 10.41 -17.15
C SER A 133 7.07 10.02 -15.93
N THR A 134 6.16 10.89 -15.50
CA THR A 134 5.22 10.60 -14.41
C THR A 134 4.25 9.49 -14.82
N LEU A 135 3.71 9.55 -16.05
CA LEU A 135 2.82 8.52 -16.58
C LEU A 135 3.55 7.18 -16.76
N GLN A 136 4.80 7.19 -17.22
CA GLN A 136 5.64 6.01 -17.27
C GLN A 136 5.84 5.42 -15.87
N CYS A 137 6.22 6.24 -14.89
CA CYS A 137 6.36 5.81 -13.50
C CYS A 137 5.05 5.20 -12.97
N PHE A 138 3.92 5.83 -13.25
CA PHE A 138 2.59 5.35 -12.86
C PHE A 138 2.27 3.96 -13.47
N GLY A 139 2.56 3.74 -14.76
CA GLY A 139 2.39 2.43 -15.40
C GLY A 139 3.22 1.33 -14.72
N PHE A 140 4.48 1.63 -14.36
CA PHE A 140 5.32 0.69 -13.62
C PHE A 140 4.81 0.47 -12.19
N CYS A 141 4.30 1.50 -11.51
CA CYS A 141 3.68 1.35 -10.19
C CYS A 141 2.45 0.43 -10.25
N MET A 142 1.62 0.52 -11.29
CA MET A 142 0.53 -0.42 -11.54
C MET A 142 1.04 -1.84 -11.70
N LEU A 143 2.10 -2.07 -12.50
CA LEU A 143 2.69 -3.39 -12.65
C LEU A 143 3.21 -3.98 -11.32
N VAL A 144 3.83 -3.15 -10.47
CA VAL A 144 4.28 -3.56 -9.13
C VAL A 144 3.11 -4.00 -8.26
N LEU A 145 2.05 -3.19 -8.21
CA LEU A 145 0.86 -3.50 -7.43
C LEU A 145 0.12 -4.71 -7.99
N MET A 146 0.19 -4.98 -9.29
CA MET A 146 -0.39 -6.16 -9.93
C MET A 146 0.49 -7.42 -9.80
N GLY A 147 1.68 -7.33 -9.21
CA GLY A 147 2.63 -8.45 -9.12
C GLY A 147 3.23 -8.87 -10.46
N ARG A 148 3.19 -8.00 -11.48
CA ARG A 148 3.64 -8.26 -12.86
C ARG A 148 4.89 -7.47 -13.23
N HIS A 149 5.55 -6.85 -12.26
CA HIS A 149 6.78 -6.12 -12.53
C HIS A 149 7.92 -7.07 -12.94
N PRO A 150 8.78 -6.71 -13.91
CA PRO A 150 9.90 -7.55 -14.34
C PRO A 150 10.74 -8.07 -13.16
N ASP A 151 11.17 -7.19 -12.25
CA ASP A 151 11.93 -7.58 -11.05
C ASP A 151 11.19 -8.62 -10.19
N GLN A 152 9.86 -8.51 -10.05
CA GLN A 152 9.05 -9.47 -9.29
C GLN A 152 8.96 -10.82 -10.01
N LEU A 153 8.80 -10.80 -11.34
CA LEU A 153 8.72 -12.00 -12.16
C LEU A 153 10.06 -12.75 -12.20
N THR A 154 11.18 -12.04 -12.32
CA THR A 154 12.52 -12.63 -12.26
C THR A 154 12.77 -13.31 -10.93
N LEU A 155 12.40 -12.66 -9.81
CA LEU A 155 12.53 -13.24 -8.47
C LEU A 155 11.61 -14.44 -8.25
N THR A 156 10.42 -14.44 -8.84
CA THR A 156 9.49 -15.57 -8.81
C THR A 156 9.95 -16.71 -9.72
N ALA A 157 10.67 -16.43 -10.80
CA ALA A 157 11.24 -17.47 -11.66
C ALA A 157 12.46 -18.14 -11.02
N SER A 158 13.26 -17.36 -10.27
CA SER A 158 14.45 -17.84 -9.57
C SER A 158 14.14 -18.53 -8.23
N SER A 159 12.97 -18.28 -7.66
CA SER A 159 12.50 -18.96 -6.45
C SER A 159 11.35 -19.90 -6.80
N SER A 160 11.36 -21.14 -6.34
CA SER A 160 10.23 -22.08 -6.48
C SER A 160 8.99 -21.67 -5.66
N SER A 161 8.90 -20.40 -5.27
CA SER A 161 7.86 -19.84 -4.44
C SER A 161 6.76 -19.22 -5.30
N ALA A 162 5.51 -19.41 -4.89
CA ALA A 162 4.35 -18.85 -5.59
C ALA A 162 4.46 -17.31 -5.74
N PRO A 163 3.91 -16.74 -6.84
CA PRO A 163 4.06 -15.34 -7.18
C PRO A 163 3.67 -14.42 -6.03
N PRO A 164 4.36 -13.27 -5.88
CA PRO A 164 4.12 -12.36 -4.78
C PRO A 164 2.66 -11.91 -4.82
N GLY A 165 1.96 -12.12 -3.70
CA GLY A 165 0.61 -11.62 -3.51
C GLY A 165 0.58 -10.08 -3.57
N TYR A 166 -0.64 -9.55 -3.63
CA TYR A 166 -0.88 -8.12 -3.54
C TYR A 166 -0.46 -7.59 -2.16
N PRO A 167 0.12 -6.37 -2.08
CA PRO A 167 0.50 -5.79 -0.79
C PRO A 167 -0.74 -5.45 0.03
N ASP A 168 -0.70 -5.72 1.33
CA ASP A 168 -1.80 -5.47 2.26
C ASP A 168 -1.76 -4.02 2.82
N ILE A 169 -0.54 -3.47 2.95
CA ILE A 169 -0.32 -2.10 3.43
C ILE A 169 0.73 -1.44 2.55
N ILE A 170 0.47 -0.19 2.17
CA ILE A 170 1.34 0.68 1.38
C ILE A 170 1.70 1.87 2.25
N LEU A 171 2.98 2.04 2.53
CA LEU A 171 3.53 3.15 3.30
C LEU A 171 4.36 4.07 2.40
N THR A 172 4.12 5.38 2.47
CA THR A 172 4.89 6.37 1.71
C THR A 172 4.99 7.70 2.45
N ASN A 173 6.16 8.34 2.37
CA ASN A 173 6.41 9.72 2.82
C ASN A 173 6.93 10.61 1.69
N GLY A 174 7.02 10.03 0.48
CA GLY A 174 7.87 10.53 -0.58
C GLY A 174 7.09 11.29 -1.65
N PRO A 175 7.69 12.33 -2.25
CA PRO A 175 7.07 13.04 -3.36
C PRO A 175 7.05 12.20 -4.64
N SER A 176 6.16 12.58 -5.55
CA SER A 176 6.04 12.09 -6.93
C SER A 176 5.81 10.58 -7.10
N THR A 177 6.81 9.71 -6.88
CA THR A 177 6.64 8.24 -7.01
C THR A 177 5.65 7.71 -5.97
N GLY A 178 5.68 8.22 -4.73
CA GLY A 178 4.67 7.90 -3.72
C GLY A 178 3.25 8.27 -4.17
N VAL A 179 3.11 9.41 -4.85
CA VAL A 179 1.83 9.85 -5.44
C VAL A 179 1.36 8.86 -6.50
N CYS A 180 2.24 8.46 -7.42
CA CYS A 180 1.91 7.47 -8.45
C CYS A 180 1.44 6.14 -7.84
N VAL A 181 2.10 5.64 -6.80
CA VAL A 181 1.73 4.37 -6.14
C VAL A 181 0.37 4.48 -5.46
N VAL A 182 0.08 5.56 -4.73
CA VAL A 182 -1.22 5.73 -4.05
C VAL A 182 -2.35 5.89 -5.05
N VAL A 183 -2.15 6.68 -6.11
CA VAL A 183 -3.15 6.83 -7.18
C VAL A 183 -3.41 5.48 -7.86
N ALA A 184 -2.35 4.71 -8.15
CA ALA A 184 -2.46 3.37 -8.72
C ALA A 184 -3.25 2.41 -7.82
N ALA A 185 -2.93 2.40 -6.52
CA ALA A 185 -3.63 1.57 -5.53
C ALA A 185 -5.12 1.94 -5.43
N ARG A 186 -5.44 3.23 -5.46
CA ARG A 186 -6.83 3.71 -5.43
C ARG A 186 -7.60 3.26 -6.66
N LEU A 187 -7.00 3.39 -7.84
CA LEU A 187 -7.59 2.96 -9.10
C LEU A 187 -7.83 1.45 -9.14
N LEU A 188 -6.88 0.64 -8.66
CA LEU A 188 -7.07 -0.82 -8.55
C LEU A 188 -8.23 -1.17 -7.61
N ARG A 189 -8.35 -0.49 -6.45
CA ARG A 189 -9.47 -0.71 -5.53
C ARG A 189 -10.82 -0.31 -6.12
N LEU A 190 -10.86 0.78 -6.88
CA LEU A 190 -12.07 1.20 -7.60
C LEU A 190 -12.44 0.20 -8.68
N PHE A 191 -11.46 -0.27 -9.45
CA PHE A 191 -11.67 -1.30 -10.47
C PHE A 191 -12.22 -2.59 -9.85
N ASP A 192 -11.62 -3.08 -8.76
CA ASP A 192 -12.11 -4.29 -8.08
C ASP A 192 -13.53 -4.10 -7.54
N GLN A 193 -13.86 -2.94 -6.98
CA GLN A 193 -15.23 -2.65 -6.54
C GLN A 193 -16.22 -2.60 -7.71
N LEU A 194 -15.84 -2.04 -8.86
CA LEU A 194 -16.69 -1.98 -10.05
C LEU A 194 -16.90 -3.38 -10.64
N VAL A 195 -15.83 -4.16 -10.78
CA VAL A 195 -15.89 -5.53 -11.29
C VAL A 195 -16.73 -6.41 -10.37
N CYS A 196 -16.51 -6.39 -9.06
CA CYS A 196 -17.31 -7.15 -8.10
C CYS A 196 -18.79 -6.74 -8.05
N ARG A 197 -19.13 -5.50 -8.46
CA ARG A 197 -20.52 -5.04 -8.57
C ARG A 197 -21.18 -5.47 -9.88
N ILE A 198 -20.43 -5.56 -10.97
CA ILE A 198 -20.92 -5.92 -12.31
C ILE A 198 -20.97 -7.45 -12.49
N LEU A 199 -19.99 -8.17 -11.93
CA LEU A 199 -19.92 -9.62 -11.93
C LEU A 199 -20.16 -10.13 -10.51
N PRO A 200 -21.39 -10.59 -10.17
CA PRO A 200 -21.63 -11.29 -8.92
C PRO A 200 -20.67 -12.48 -8.84
N GLN A 201 -19.86 -12.52 -7.79
CA GLN A 201 -19.03 -13.69 -7.48
C GLN A 201 -19.99 -14.85 -7.19
N ALA A 202 -20.17 -15.75 -8.15
CA ALA A 202 -20.81 -17.03 -7.91
C ALA A 202 -19.91 -17.86 -6.99
N GLY A 203 -20.34 -18.05 -5.73
CA GLY A 203 -19.83 -19.10 -4.85
C GLY A 203 -19.00 -18.62 -3.65
N SER A 204 -19.66 -18.45 -2.51
CA SER A 204 -19.28 -19.14 -1.24
C SER A 204 -20.25 -18.79 -0.10
N ASP A 205 -21.56 -18.86 -0.34
CA ASP A 205 -22.54 -18.95 0.75
C ASP A 205 -22.66 -20.42 1.15
N ILE A 206 -21.74 -20.91 1.98
CA ILE A 206 -22.01 -22.10 2.79
C ILE A 206 -22.66 -21.58 4.07
N PRO A 207 -23.97 -21.79 4.29
CA PRO A 207 -24.62 -21.34 5.53
C PRO A 207 -24.01 -22.08 6.73
N PRO A 208 -23.88 -21.42 7.90
CA PRO A 208 -23.39 -22.09 9.09
C PRO A 208 -24.48 -23.03 9.59
N THR A 209 -24.35 -24.32 9.29
CA THR A 209 -25.18 -25.33 9.95
C THR A 209 -24.74 -25.45 11.39
N LEU A 210 -25.66 -25.02 12.25
CA LEU A 210 -25.64 -25.13 13.69
C LEU A 210 -25.48 -26.59 14.12
N SER A 211 -24.29 -27.01 14.55
CA SER A 211 -24.14 -28.24 15.35
C SER A 211 -23.86 -27.87 16.81
N LYS A 212 -24.87 -28.11 17.64
CA LYS A 212 -24.75 -28.14 19.11
C LYS A 212 -23.80 -29.28 19.50
N SER A 213 -22.80 -28.99 20.32
CA SER A 213 -22.24 -30.00 21.22
C SER A 213 -21.80 -29.38 22.56
N THR A 214 -22.28 -30.04 23.60
CA THR A 214 -22.16 -29.82 25.05
C THR A 214 -20.70 -29.91 25.52
N PRO A 215 -20.29 -29.24 26.63
CA PRO A 215 -18.88 -29.21 27.05
C PRO A 215 -18.48 -30.52 27.74
N LYS A 216 -17.34 -31.09 27.34
CA LYS A 216 -16.55 -32.01 28.18
C LYS A 216 -15.06 -31.68 28.12
N LEU A 217 -14.47 -31.85 29.29
CA LEU A 217 -13.20 -31.37 29.81
C LEU A 217 -12.00 -32.21 29.31
N ALA A 218 -10.85 -31.53 29.23
CA ALA A 218 -9.46 -32.02 29.15
C ALA A 218 -9.00 -32.70 27.83
N THR A 219 -8.02 -32.09 27.15
CA THR A 219 -6.59 -32.46 27.18
C THR A 219 -5.83 -31.62 26.14
N SER A 220 -4.65 -31.14 26.53
CA SER A 220 -3.71 -30.35 25.73
C SER A 220 -3.47 -30.88 24.31
N SER A 221 -3.72 -30.07 23.29
CA SER A 221 -2.94 -30.10 22.06
C SER A 221 -3.00 -28.74 21.35
N ILE A 222 -1.81 -28.22 21.07
CA ILE A 222 -1.54 -27.02 20.28
C ILE A 222 -2.23 -27.19 18.90
N PRO A 223 -2.95 -26.20 18.36
CA PRO A 223 -3.60 -26.34 17.07
C PRO A 223 -2.53 -26.52 15.97
N LYS A 224 -2.62 -27.63 15.23
CA LYS A 224 -1.77 -27.94 14.06
C LYS A 224 -1.77 -26.74 13.10
N SER A 225 -0.58 -26.28 12.73
CA SER A 225 -0.36 -25.18 11.79
C SER A 225 -1.04 -25.49 10.45
N ARG A 226 -2.03 -24.68 10.08
CA ARG A 226 -2.60 -24.69 8.74
C ARG A 226 -1.49 -24.41 7.73
N SER A 227 -1.41 -25.22 6.68
CA SER A 227 -0.37 -25.07 5.66
C SER A 227 -0.44 -23.69 5.01
N TYR A 228 0.70 -23.02 4.88
CA TYR A 228 0.82 -21.69 4.24
C TYR A 228 0.22 -21.64 2.83
N SER A 229 0.19 -22.77 2.11
CA SER A 229 -0.39 -22.88 0.78
C SER A 229 -1.93 -22.77 0.79
N GLU A 230 -2.60 -23.29 1.82
CA GLU A 230 -4.06 -23.27 1.96
C GLU A 230 -4.58 -21.87 2.30
N LEU A 231 -3.87 -21.16 3.19
CA LEU A 231 -4.15 -19.76 3.52
C LEU A 231 -4.00 -18.84 2.29
N ARG A 232 -3.05 -19.14 1.39
CA ARG A 232 -2.86 -18.42 0.11
C ARG A 232 -3.95 -18.70 -0.93
N ALA A 233 -4.45 -19.93 -1.01
CA ALA A 233 -5.54 -20.28 -1.92
C ALA A 233 -6.83 -19.52 -1.56
N GLN A 234 -7.10 -19.37 -0.26
CA GLN A 234 -8.23 -18.57 0.24
C GLN A 234 -8.08 -17.07 -0.07
N ARG A 235 -6.84 -16.56 -0.18
CA ARG A 235 -6.55 -15.15 -0.55
C ARG A 235 -6.90 -14.78 -2.00
N ARG A 236 -7.03 -15.76 -2.91
CA ARG A 236 -7.36 -15.50 -4.33
C ARG A 236 -8.81 -15.03 -4.54
N GLY A 237 -9.70 -15.27 -3.58
CA GLY A 237 -11.09 -14.77 -3.58
C GLY A 237 -11.32 -13.53 -2.71
N THR A 238 -10.34 -13.11 -1.90
CA THR A 238 -10.49 -11.96 -1.01
C THR A 238 -10.05 -10.66 -1.69
N ARG A 239 -10.95 -9.68 -1.66
CA ARG A 239 -10.75 -8.28 -2.04
C ARG A 239 -9.32 -7.78 -1.74
N ARG A 240 -8.64 -7.19 -2.73
CA ARG A 240 -7.31 -6.59 -2.54
C ARG A 240 -7.38 -5.52 -1.46
N TYR A 241 -6.77 -5.80 -0.32
CA TYR A 241 -6.69 -4.83 0.77
C TYR A 241 -5.47 -3.95 0.53
N LEU A 242 -5.52 -3.04 -0.47
CA LEU A 242 -4.42 -2.10 -0.73
C LEU A 242 -4.56 -0.89 0.20
N ARG A 243 -4.34 -1.07 1.50
CA ARG A 243 -4.47 0.03 2.45
C ARG A 243 -3.30 0.99 2.31
N THR A 244 -3.59 2.27 2.12
CA THR A 244 -2.59 3.32 1.87
C THR A 244 -2.45 4.22 3.09
N ILE A 245 -1.21 4.36 3.55
CA ILE A 245 -0.81 5.23 4.66
C ILE A 245 0.21 6.21 4.10
N PHE A 246 -0.15 7.50 4.13
CA PHE A 246 0.78 8.57 3.82
C PHE A 246 1.24 9.22 5.11
N ILE A 247 2.56 9.36 5.26
CA ILE A 247 3.16 10.09 6.37
C ILE A 247 3.74 11.38 5.81
N GLU A 248 3.27 12.52 6.31
CA GLU A 248 3.83 13.82 5.93
C GLU A 248 5.25 13.98 6.48
N SER A 249 6.11 14.63 5.70
CA SER A 249 7.52 14.75 6.04
C SER A 249 7.73 15.60 7.29
N TRP A 250 8.69 15.22 8.12
CA TRP A 250 9.10 15.94 9.34
C TRP A 250 9.49 17.39 9.04
N ALA A 251 10.00 17.68 7.85
CA ALA A 251 10.32 19.04 7.43
C ALA A 251 9.08 19.96 7.26
N ARG A 252 7.86 19.41 7.30
CA ARG A 252 6.60 20.16 7.17
C ARG A 252 6.01 20.42 8.54
N VAL A 253 6.33 21.58 9.10
CA VAL A 253 5.87 22.00 10.43
C VAL A 253 4.52 22.75 10.38
N THR A 254 4.39 23.70 9.45
CA THR A 254 3.25 24.64 9.41
C THR A 254 2.26 24.37 8.28
N THR A 255 2.73 23.76 7.18
CA THR A 255 1.90 23.52 5.99
C THR A 255 2.13 22.13 5.42
N VAL A 256 1.05 21.51 4.98
CA VAL A 256 1.05 20.21 4.28
C VAL A 256 1.76 20.36 2.92
N SER A 257 2.56 19.36 2.54
CA SER A 257 3.26 19.34 1.25
C SER A 257 2.28 19.29 0.08
N LEU A 258 2.73 19.67 -1.12
CA LEU A 258 1.89 19.55 -2.31
C LEU A 258 1.44 18.09 -2.56
N SER A 259 2.35 17.12 -2.36
CA SER A 259 2.00 15.70 -2.43
C SER A 259 0.99 15.31 -1.36
N GLY A 260 1.15 15.81 -0.12
CA GLY A 260 0.19 15.61 0.95
C GLY A 260 -1.20 16.18 0.61
N LYS A 261 -1.28 17.39 0.05
CA LYS A 261 -2.53 18.01 -0.39
C LYS A 261 -3.24 17.18 -1.48
N ILE A 262 -2.48 16.65 -2.44
CA ILE A 262 -3.01 15.79 -3.52
C ILE A 262 -3.47 14.44 -2.97
N LEU A 263 -2.71 13.85 -2.05
CA LEU A 263 -2.95 12.51 -1.54
C LEU A 263 -3.99 12.45 -0.43
N PHE A 264 -4.22 13.54 0.29
CA PHE A 264 -5.18 13.62 1.39
C PHE A 264 -6.56 13.00 1.08
N PRO A 265 -7.24 13.30 -0.06
CA PRO A 265 -8.51 12.65 -0.39
C PRO A 265 -8.40 11.20 -0.85
N LEU A 266 -7.19 10.73 -1.19
CA LEU A 266 -6.95 9.41 -1.80
C LEU A 266 -6.50 8.35 -0.80
N VAL A 267 -5.81 8.74 0.27
CA VAL A 267 -5.22 7.81 1.24
C VAL A 267 -6.21 7.30 2.27
N ASP A 268 -5.91 6.16 2.89
CA ASP A 268 -6.73 5.64 4.00
C ASP A 268 -6.31 6.21 5.35
N ARG A 269 -5.03 6.53 5.53
CA ARG A 269 -4.56 7.26 6.72
C ARG A 269 -3.59 8.33 6.27
N PHE A 270 -3.75 9.51 6.87
CA PHE A 270 -2.89 10.66 6.64
C PHE A 270 -2.27 11.04 7.98
N LEU A 271 -1.00 10.70 8.17
CA LEU A 271 -0.30 10.87 9.43
C LEU A 271 0.57 12.13 9.35
N VAL A 272 0.53 12.93 10.42
CA VAL A 272 1.34 14.14 10.56
C VAL A 272 2.17 14.08 11.84
N GLN A 273 3.40 14.59 11.76
CA GLN A 273 4.36 14.55 12.86
C GLN A 273 4.32 15.80 13.75
N TRP A 274 3.59 16.84 13.32
CA TRP A 274 3.46 18.10 14.04
C TRP A 274 2.01 18.35 14.44
N GLU A 275 1.80 18.74 15.70
CA GLU A 275 0.46 18.98 16.25
C GLU A 275 -0.27 20.12 15.52
N GLY A 276 0.46 21.14 15.07
CA GLY A 276 -0.10 22.24 14.28
C GLY A 276 -0.70 21.83 12.92
N LEU A 277 -0.36 20.63 12.43
CA LEU A 277 -0.99 20.05 11.22
C LEU A 277 -2.12 19.08 11.55
N SER A 278 -2.34 18.77 12.83
CA SER A 278 -3.46 17.94 13.27
C SER A 278 -4.77 18.61 12.86
N GLY A 279 -5.76 17.80 12.47
CA GLY A 279 -7.07 18.34 12.10
C GLY A 279 -7.15 18.95 10.71
N TYR A 280 -6.06 19.02 9.93
CA TYR A 280 -6.13 19.39 8.52
C TYR A 280 -7.18 18.53 7.78
N SER A 281 -8.12 19.19 7.09
CA SER A 281 -9.30 18.54 6.50
C SER A 281 -9.36 18.61 4.95
N GLY A 282 -8.28 19.06 4.30
CA GLY A 282 -8.22 19.19 2.84
C GLY A 282 -9.20 20.23 2.26
N TRP A 283 -9.14 20.44 0.95
CA TRP A 283 -10.00 21.39 0.24
C TRP A 283 -11.48 21.02 0.38
N PHE A 284 -11.79 19.73 0.35
CA PHE A 284 -13.17 19.24 0.22
C PHE A 284 -13.80 18.73 1.53
N GLY A 285 -13.17 18.95 2.69
CA GLY A 285 -13.83 18.82 4.00
C GLY A 285 -14.60 17.51 4.23
N PHE A 286 -14.15 16.37 3.69
CA PHE A 286 -14.90 15.10 3.67
C PHE A 286 -14.93 14.36 5.03
N GLY A 287 -14.90 15.08 6.16
CA GLY A 287 -14.98 14.53 7.51
C GLY A 287 -13.76 13.72 7.97
N ARG A 288 -12.69 13.66 7.17
CA ARG A 288 -11.40 13.06 7.56
C ARG A 288 -10.47 14.17 8.03
N LYS A 289 -9.68 13.86 9.06
CA LYS A 289 -8.70 14.77 9.64
C LYS A 289 -7.34 14.09 9.60
N ALA A 290 -6.29 14.89 9.40
CA ALA A 290 -4.93 14.42 9.60
C ALA A 290 -4.75 13.92 11.05
N GLU A 291 -4.18 12.73 11.19
CA GLU A 291 -3.92 12.08 12.47
C GLU A 291 -2.52 12.47 12.95
N TYR A 292 -2.45 13.14 14.09
CA TYR A 292 -1.18 13.42 14.74
C TYR A 292 -0.64 12.16 15.41
N VAL A 293 0.61 11.81 15.09
CA VAL A 293 1.27 10.59 15.60
C VAL A 293 2.52 10.88 16.42
N GLY A 294 2.80 12.17 16.71
CA GLY A 294 4.04 12.56 17.37
C GLY A 294 5.23 12.57 16.42
N THR A 295 6.40 12.88 16.99
CA THR A 295 7.66 12.84 16.24
C THR A 295 8.08 11.38 16.11
N LEU A 296 7.91 10.80 14.92
CA LEU A 296 8.26 9.40 14.63
C LEU A 296 9.79 9.18 14.48
N LEU A 297 10.58 10.22 14.76
CA LEU A 297 12.04 10.27 14.62
C LEU A 297 12.75 10.43 15.98
N SER A 298 12.01 10.63 17.07
CA SER A 298 12.52 10.97 18.41
C SER A 298 12.36 9.84 19.39
#